data_AF-T0ZKL6-F1
#
_entry.id   AF-T0ZKL6-F1
#
_cell.length_a   1.000
_cell.length_b   1.000
_cell.length_c   1.000
_cell.angle_alpha   90.00
_cell.angle_beta   90.00
_cell.angle_gamma   90.00
#
_symmetry.space_group_name_H-M   'P 1'
#
loop_
_entity.id
_entity.type
_entity.pdbx_description
1 polymer ?
#
loop_
_entity_poly.entity_id
_entity_poly.type
_entity_poly.pdbx_seq_one_letter_code
_entity_poly.pdbx_strand_id
1 'polypeptide(L)'
;TLGLYAVNPSTSSETRLFASRTDDILKTFAAPSGRIYAVWSGITHPHYTFLALQSKEAQWIRLLSPMFRHQTVRILGMTTRQQLVLVCVQGDRNPGDYYLFNPETHTLRYLMSASPSIEPPALSRLHAYRISWRQWKEPVYVAFPHEPSHARGGIIIWIHDHPFRDGIQKSFDPRIQDLTEHGFVVVEVDYPGSFGSGAAWRRAGYRQWSGIMLQGIWAAARWAESHHWAPPGRLALGGTGYGGYAAMILAALHPRRIQAVVSLNGYYNLALLRTHLDRKWRTPAGRRFLNRVLGKHH
;
A
#
# COMPACT_ATOMS: atom_id res chain seq x y z
N THR A 1 -15.45 8.01 3.63
CA THR A 1 -14.39 7.82 2.61
C THR A 1 -14.25 9.10 1.82
N LEU A 2 -13.08 9.37 1.24
CA LEU A 2 -12.96 10.49 0.32
C LEU A 2 -13.67 10.15 -1.01
N GLY A 3 -14.35 11.12 -1.59
CA GLY A 3 -14.94 11.00 -2.92
C GLY A 3 -14.08 11.69 -3.98
N LEU A 4 -14.25 11.28 -5.22
CA LEU A 4 -13.78 11.98 -6.41
C LEU A 4 -14.87 12.93 -6.88
N TYR A 5 -14.52 14.20 -7.09
CA TYR A 5 -15.43 15.27 -7.51
C TYR A 5 -14.85 15.99 -8.72
N ALA A 6 -15.73 16.37 -9.66
CA ALA A 6 -15.45 17.35 -10.68
C ALA A 6 -15.83 18.73 -10.13
N VAL A 7 -14.94 19.71 -10.27
CA VAL A 7 -15.17 21.08 -9.81
C VAL A 7 -15.17 21.99 -11.02
N ASN A 8 -16.22 22.78 -11.19
CA ASN A 8 -16.24 23.86 -12.17
C ASN A 8 -15.72 25.14 -11.49
N PRO A 9 -14.53 25.65 -11.87
CA PRO A 9 -13.94 26.80 -11.20
C PRO A 9 -14.69 28.11 -11.46
N SER A 10 -15.42 28.26 -12.58
CA SER A 10 -16.14 29.50 -12.88
C SER A 10 -17.42 29.65 -12.05
N THR A 11 -18.07 28.53 -11.72
CA THR A 11 -19.31 28.51 -10.94
C THR A 11 -19.10 28.06 -9.49
N SER A 12 -17.90 27.59 -9.14
CA SER A 12 -17.60 26.89 -7.88
C SER A 12 -18.51 25.68 -7.62
N SER A 13 -19.16 25.13 -8.64
CA SER A 13 -20.06 23.98 -8.48
C SER A 13 -19.28 22.68 -8.44
N GLU A 14 -19.63 21.79 -7.50
CA GLU A 14 -19.02 20.46 -7.36
C GLU A 14 -20.00 19.36 -7.78
N THR A 15 -19.52 18.42 -8.60
CA THR A 15 -20.27 17.21 -8.98
C THR A 15 -19.51 15.98 -8.52
N ARG A 16 -20.15 15.13 -7.72
CA ARG A 16 -19.52 13.89 -7.25
C ARG A 16 -19.46 12.86 -8.39
N LEU A 17 -18.25 12.45 -8.76
CA LEU A 17 -18.00 11.43 -9.78
C LEU A 17 -17.99 10.01 -9.20
N PHE A 18 -17.39 9.82 -8.02
CA PHE A 18 -17.31 8.52 -7.38
C PHE A 18 -17.07 8.65 -5.87
N ALA A 19 -17.60 7.71 -5.09
CA ALA A 19 -17.22 7.52 -3.70
C ALA A 19 -17.46 6.06 -3.31
N SER A 20 -16.42 5.36 -2.87
CA SER A 20 -16.60 4.05 -2.23
C SER A 20 -17.23 4.22 -0.86
N ARG A 21 -18.01 3.25 -0.38
CA ARG A 21 -18.59 3.30 0.98
C ARG A 21 -17.58 2.91 2.06
N THR A 22 -16.62 2.05 1.72
CA THR A 22 -15.76 1.34 2.67
C THR A 22 -14.29 1.73 2.54
N ASP A 23 -13.82 1.98 1.33
CA ASP A 23 -12.39 2.15 1.02
C ASP A 23 -12.09 3.57 0.51
N ASP A 24 -10.84 4.01 0.64
CA ASP A 24 -10.39 5.21 -0.04
C ASP A 24 -10.05 4.91 -1.52
N ILE A 25 -10.11 5.94 -2.36
CA ILE A 25 -9.62 5.88 -3.73
C ILE A 25 -8.09 5.88 -3.68
N LEU A 26 -7.47 4.75 -4.04
CA LEU A 26 -6.03 4.59 -4.02
C LEU A 26 -5.36 5.25 -5.22
N LYS A 27 -6.06 5.27 -6.37
CA LYS A 27 -5.55 5.84 -7.62
C LYS A 27 -6.69 6.25 -8.55
N THR A 28 -6.46 7.27 -9.35
CA THR A 28 -7.32 7.64 -10.48
C THR A 28 -6.58 7.40 -11.80
N PHE A 29 -7.34 7.09 -12.85
CA PHE A 29 -6.82 6.89 -14.20
C PHE A 29 -7.54 7.81 -15.18
N ALA A 30 -6.75 8.61 -15.90
CA ALA A 30 -7.23 9.56 -16.88
C ALA A 30 -6.87 9.11 -18.30
N ALA A 31 -7.76 9.36 -19.24
CA ALA A 31 -7.47 9.28 -20.67
C ALA A 31 -6.58 10.47 -21.09
N PRO A 32 -5.96 10.46 -22.28
CA PRO A 32 -5.19 11.60 -22.79
C PRO A 32 -5.99 12.92 -22.82
N SER A 33 -7.32 12.85 -22.95
CA SER A 33 -8.22 14.00 -22.86
C SER A 33 -8.34 14.61 -21.45
N GLY A 34 -7.70 14.02 -20.45
CA GLY A 34 -7.84 14.39 -19.03
C GLY A 34 -9.08 13.81 -18.35
N ARG A 35 -10.00 13.18 -19.10
CA ARG A 35 -11.20 12.57 -18.51
C ARG A 35 -10.84 11.34 -17.69
N ILE A 36 -11.27 11.30 -16.43
CA ILE A 36 -11.12 10.11 -15.58
C ILE A 36 -12.01 8.99 -16.12
N TYR A 37 -11.41 7.84 -16.42
CA TYR A 37 -12.16 6.66 -16.89
C TYR A 37 -12.26 5.56 -15.85
N ALA A 38 -11.38 5.54 -14.85
CA ALA A 38 -11.43 4.55 -13.78
C ALA A 38 -10.78 5.06 -12.49
N VAL A 39 -11.11 4.37 -11.40
CA VAL A 39 -10.48 4.52 -10.09
C VAL A 39 -10.05 3.15 -9.57
N TRP A 40 -9.02 3.13 -8.74
CA TRP A 40 -8.55 1.96 -8.00
C TRP A 40 -8.99 2.06 -6.54
N SER A 41 -9.57 1.00 -6.00
CA SER A 41 -9.94 0.92 -4.57
C SER A 41 -9.78 -0.49 -4.02
N GLY A 42 -9.83 -0.60 -2.70
CA GLY A 42 -9.71 -1.85 -1.95
C GLY A 42 -8.26 -2.23 -1.68
N ILE A 43 -7.86 -2.25 -0.41
CA ILE A 43 -6.51 -2.69 -0.02
C ILE A 43 -6.38 -4.19 -0.30
N THR A 44 -7.05 -5.05 0.48
CA THR A 44 -6.86 -6.52 0.35
C THR A 44 -7.45 -7.13 -0.92
N HIS A 45 -8.37 -6.42 -1.57
CA HIS A 45 -9.03 -6.84 -2.82
C HIS A 45 -8.99 -5.68 -3.82
N PRO A 46 -7.81 -5.37 -4.36
CA PRO A 46 -7.64 -4.25 -5.25
C PRO A 46 -8.41 -4.47 -6.55
N HIS A 47 -9.19 -3.48 -6.97
CA HIS A 47 -9.98 -3.56 -8.19
C HIS A 47 -10.18 -2.20 -8.84
N TYR A 48 -10.41 -2.25 -10.16
CA TYR A 48 -10.86 -1.11 -10.94
C TYR A 48 -12.36 -0.90 -10.76
N THR A 49 -12.77 0.34 -10.52
CA THR A 49 -14.13 0.80 -10.80
C THR A 49 -14.08 1.72 -12.02
N PHE A 50 -14.69 1.29 -13.12
CA PHE A 50 -14.74 2.08 -14.35
C PHE A 50 -15.85 3.11 -14.27
N LEU A 51 -15.50 4.38 -14.45
CA LEU A 51 -16.43 5.53 -14.47
C LEU A 51 -16.86 5.88 -15.91
N ALA A 52 -16.12 5.38 -16.91
CA ALA A 52 -16.42 5.57 -18.32
C ALA A 52 -16.13 4.30 -19.13
N LEU A 53 -17.03 3.32 -19.03
CA LEU A 53 -16.90 2.00 -19.69
C LEU A 53 -16.77 2.08 -21.22
N GLN A 54 -17.28 3.15 -21.83
CA GLN A 54 -17.20 3.43 -23.26
C GLN A 54 -15.86 4.03 -23.69
N SER A 55 -15.00 4.41 -22.76
CA SER A 55 -13.65 4.86 -23.12
C SER A 55 -12.81 3.70 -23.66
N LYS A 56 -11.96 3.99 -24.64
CA LYS A 56 -11.04 3.00 -25.21
C LYS A 56 -10.14 2.41 -24.13
N GLU A 57 -9.65 3.24 -23.22
CA GLU A 57 -8.80 2.83 -22.11
C GLU A 57 -9.50 1.84 -21.18
N ALA A 58 -10.76 2.08 -20.82
CA ALA A 58 -11.54 1.14 -20.02
C ALA A 58 -11.74 -0.19 -20.76
N GLN A 59 -12.02 -0.15 -22.06
CA GLN A 59 -12.19 -1.35 -22.88
C GLN A 59 -10.90 -2.16 -22.97
N TRP A 60 -9.75 -1.52 -23.19
CA TRP A 60 -8.45 -2.18 -23.27
C TRP A 60 -8.04 -2.80 -21.93
N ILE A 61 -8.19 -2.09 -20.80
CA ILE A 61 -7.89 -2.68 -19.50
C ILE A 61 -8.79 -3.89 -19.25
N ARG A 62 -10.08 -3.82 -19.59
CA ARG A 62 -11.01 -4.96 -19.43
C ARG A 62 -10.67 -6.14 -20.35
N LEU A 63 -10.18 -5.87 -21.55
CA LEU A 63 -9.73 -6.89 -22.49
C LEU A 63 -8.46 -7.59 -21.99
N LEU A 64 -7.49 -6.83 -21.48
CA LEU A 64 -6.16 -7.34 -21.12
C LEU A 64 -6.10 -7.95 -19.72
N SER A 65 -6.85 -7.43 -18.75
CA SER A 65 -6.77 -7.87 -17.34
C SER A 65 -6.98 -9.38 -17.14
N PRO A 66 -7.92 -10.06 -17.85
CA PRO A 66 -8.11 -11.50 -17.70
C PRO A 66 -6.88 -12.36 -18.09
N MET A 67 -6.00 -11.83 -18.94
CA MET A 67 -4.77 -12.52 -19.37
C MET A 67 -3.71 -12.54 -18.26
N PHE A 68 -3.76 -11.58 -17.33
CA PHE A 68 -2.77 -11.38 -16.27
C PHE A 68 -3.40 -11.55 -14.90
N ARG A 69 -3.93 -12.75 -14.63
CA ARG A 69 -4.59 -13.07 -13.36
C ARG A 69 -3.66 -12.79 -12.18
N HIS A 70 -4.23 -12.22 -11.11
CA HIS A 70 -3.52 -11.80 -9.89
C HIS A 70 -2.49 -10.68 -10.08
N GLN A 71 -2.42 -10.09 -11.27
CA GLN A 71 -1.57 -8.96 -11.58
C GLN A 71 -2.41 -7.76 -12.00
N THR A 72 -1.72 -6.63 -12.08
CA THR A 72 -2.26 -5.32 -12.37
C THR A 72 -1.85 -4.93 -13.77
N VAL A 73 -2.83 -4.66 -14.64
CA VAL A 73 -2.57 -4.12 -15.98
C VAL A 73 -2.76 -2.61 -15.94
N ARG A 74 -1.77 -1.85 -16.38
CA ARG A 74 -1.82 -0.38 -16.44
C ARG A 74 -1.37 0.12 -17.81
N ILE A 75 -2.11 1.09 -18.33
CA ILE A 75 -1.65 1.88 -19.48
C ILE A 75 -0.67 2.93 -18.96
N LEU A 76 0.54 2.97 -19.53
CA LEU A 76 1.55 3.97 -19.21
C LEU A 76 1.59 5.11 -20.23
N GLY A 77 1.24 4.81 -21.48
CA GLY A 77 1.25 5.77 -22.56
C GLY A 77 0.70 5.15 -23.84
N MET A 78 0.57 5.98 -24.86
CA MET A 78 0.11 5.56 -26.19
C MET A 78 0.60 6.55 -27.23
N THR A 79 0.67 6.13 -28.49
CA THR A 79 0.96 7.05 -29.60
C THR A 79 -0.17 8.07 -29.76
N THR A 80 0.09 9.22 -30.39
CA THR A 80 -0.91 10.28 -30.58
C THR A 80 -2.17 9.79 -31.30
N ARG A 81 -2.02 8.89 -32.28
CA ARG A 81 -3.13 8.23 -32.99
C ARG A 81 -3.68 7.00 -32.28
N GLN A 82 -3.16 6.66 -31.10
CA GLN A 82 -3.56 5.52 -30.28
C GLN A 82 -3.45 4.16 -30.99
N GLN A 83 -2.56 4.04 -31.97
CA GLN A 83 -2.31 2.80 -32.71
C GLN A 83 -1.49 1.80 -31.90
N LEU A 84 -0.68 2.31 -30.97
CA LEU A 84 0.14 1.50 -30.07
C LEU A 84 -0.01 2.04 -28.66
N VAL A 85 -0.21 1.12 -27.72
CA VAL A 85 -0.44 1.41 -26.31
C VAL A 85 0.65 0.70 -25.50
N LEU A 86 1.42 1.47 -24.73
CA LEU A 86 2.39 0.92 -23.78
C LEU A 86 1.64 0.47 -22.53
N VAL A 87 1.72 -0.83 -22.26
CA VAL A 87 1.08 -1.48 -21.13
C VAL A 87 2.17 -1.98 -20.18
N CYS A 88 1.97 -1.76 -18.88
CA CYS A 88 2.77 -2.34 -17.82
C CYS A 88 1.91 -3.31 -17.01
N VAL A 89 2.46 -4.51 -16.77
CA VAL A 89 1.87 -5.54 -15.93
C VAL A 89 2.74 -5.70 -14.70
N GLN A 90 2.16 -5.60 -13.50
CA GLN A 90 2.89 -5.72 -12.22
C GLN A 90 2.10 -6.53 -11.21
N GLY A 91 2.76 -7.13 -10.22
CA GLY A 91 2.12 -7.87 -9.14
C GLY A 91 3.05 -8.01 -7.95
N ASP A 92 2.65 -8.78 -6.94
CA ASP A 92 3.52 -9.14 -5.81
C ASP A 92 4.75 -9.97 -6.21
N ARG A 93 4.61 -10.75 -7.29
CA ARG A 93 5.67 -11.57 -7.90
C ARG A 93 6.11 -11.09 -9.29
N ASN A 94 5.72 -9.88 -9.68
CA ASN A 94 6.15 -9.28 -10.94
C ASN A 94 6.58 -7.82 -10.70
N PRO A 95 7.89 -7.53 -10.67
CA PRO A 95 8.42 -6.17 -10.53
C PRO A 95 7.94 -5.23 -11.63
N GLY A 96 7.72 -5.78 -12.82
CA GLY A 96 7.01 -5.13 -13.89
C GLY A 96 7.46 -5.63 -15.25
N ASP A 97 6.49 -6.03 -16.07
CA ASP A 97 6.70 -6.36 -17.46
C ASP A 97 6.02 -5.35 -18.36
N TYR A 98 6.65 -5.05 -19.49
CA TYR A 98 6.18 -4.08 -20.46
C TYR A 98 5.76 -4.77 -21.74
N TYR A 99 4.62 -4.34 -22.26
CA TYR A 99 4.02 -4.85 -23.48
C TYR A 99 3.61 -3.70 -24.38
N LEU A 100 3.63 -3.96 -25.68
CA LEU A 100 3.05 -3.11 -26.70
C LEU A 100 1.74 -3.74 -27.15
N PHE A 101 0.63 -3.06 -26.87
CA PHE A 101 -0.69 -3.47 -27.33
C PHE A 101 -1.07 -2.70 -28.59
N ASN A 102 -1.50 -3.40 -29.63
CA ASN A 102 -2.10 -2.83 -30.83
C ASN A 102 -3.63 -3.02 -30.76
N PRO A 103 -4.41 -1.93 -30.55
CA PRO A 103 -5.85 -2.00 -30.45
C PRO A 103 -6.59 -2.41 -31.73
N GLU A 104 -5.99 -2.26 -32.91
CA GLU A 104 -6.62 -2.59 -34.19
C GLU A 104 -6.58 -4.09 -34.46
N THR A 105 -5.43 -4.71 -34.18
CA THR A 105 -5.20 -6.15 -34.39
C THR A 105 -5.44 -6.99 -33.14
N HIS A 106 -5.71 -6.35 -32.00
CA HIS A 106 -5.79 -6.98 -30.67
C HIS A 106 -4.54 -7.81 -30.30
N THR A 107 -3.38 -7.44 -30.84
CA THR A 107 -2.12 -8.13 -30.56
C THR A 107 -1.43 -7.49 -29.36
N LEU A 108 -0.94 -8.33 -28.46
CA LEU A 108 -0.13 -7.92 -27.32
C LEU A 108 1.27 -8.52 -27.48
N ARG A 109 2.26 -7.65 -27.68
CA ARG A 109 3.66 -8.05 -27.87
C ARG A 109 4.45 -7.74 -26.61
N TYR A 110 5.13 -8.74 -26.05
CA TYR A 110 6.10 -8.52 -24.98
C TYR A 110 7.25 -7.63 -25.47
N LEU A 111 7.67 -6.67 -24.65
CA LEU A 111 8.80 -5.79 -24.95
C LEU A 111 10.01 -6.12 -24.08
N MET A 112 9.84 -6.03 -22.76
CA MET A 112 10.92 -6.18 -21.79
C MET A 112 10.39 -6.37 -20.37
N SER A 113 11.26 -6.84 -19.48
CA SER A 113 11.04 -6.83 -18.02
C SER A 113 11.80 -5.68 -17.38
N ALA A 114 11.23 -5.05 -16.35
CA ALA A 114 11.90 -4.09 -15.49
C ALA A 114 13.05 -4.73 -14.69
N SER A 115 13.02 -6.05 -14.51
CA SER A 115 13.99 -6.78 -13.69
C SER A 115 14.22 -8.17 -14.29
N PRO A 116 14.93 -8.27 -15.42
CA PRO A 116 15.09 -9.52 -16.16
C PRO A 116 15.88 -10.60 -15.40
N SER A 117 16.63 -10.21 -14.36
CA SER A 117 17.36 -11.13 -13.49
C SER A 117 16.50 -11.76 -12.38
N ILE A 118 15.25 -11.32 -12.21
CA ILE A 118 14.35 -11.83 -11.17
C ILE A 118 13.43 -12.87 -11.78
N GLU A 119 13.53 -14.10 -11.31
CA GLU A 119 12.69 -15.21 -11.76
C GLU A 119 11.39 -15.29 -10.94
N PRO A 120 10.20 -15.06 -11.55
CA PRO A 120 8.94 -15.05 -10.82
C PRO A 120 8.59 -16.33 -10.04
N PRO A 121 8.92 -17.56 -10.51
CA PRO A 121 8.65 -18.80 -9.78
C PRO A 121 9.27 -18.85 -8.38
N ALA A 122 10.43 -18.23 -8.18
CA ALA A 122 11.14 -18.22 -6.90
C ALA A 122 10.55 -17.22 -5.88
N LEU A 123 9.70 -16.30 -6.32
CA LEU A 123 9.20 -15.21 -5.46
C LEU A 123 8.03 -15.63 -4.55
N SER A 124 8.03 -15.09 -3.35
CA SER A 124 6.98 -15.21 -2.34
C SER A 124 5.73 -14.43 -2.73
N ARG A 125 4.55 -15.04 -2.53
CA ARG A 125 3.24 -14.42 -2.78
C ARG A 125 2.80 -13.61 -1.56
N LEU A 126 2.09 -12.50 -1.78
CA LEU A 126 1.40 -11.76 -0.72
C LEU A 126 -0.01 -12.30 -0.51
N HIS A 127 -0.23 -12.90 0.65
CA HIS A 127 -1.51 -13.41 1.11
C HIS A 127 -2.25 -12.32 1.89
N ALA A 128 -3.47 -12.01 1.49
CA ALA A 128 -4.27 -10.95 2.10
C ALA A 128 -5.12 -11.50 3.25
N TYR A 129 -5.05 -10.87 4.42
CA TYR A 129 -5.89 -11.19 5.56
C TYR A 129 -6.54 -9.93 6.13
N ARG A 130 -7.55 -10.14 6.99
CA ARG A 130 -8.14 -9.10 7.82
C ARG A 130 -8.21 -9.57 9.27
N ILE A 131 -7.56 -8.84 10.15
CA ILE A 131 -7.51 -9.12 11.58
C ILE A 131 -8.71 -8.47 12.25
N SER A 132 -9.45 -9.23 13.05
CA SER A 132 -10.53 -8.66 13.86
C SER A 132 -9.94 -8.09 15.14
N TRP A 133 -9.98 -6.78 15.29
CA TRP A 133 -9.45 -6.11 16.47
C TRP A 133 -10.34 -4.93 16.87
N ARG A 134 -10.93 -5.02 18.07
CA ARG A 134 -11.97 -4.09 18.55
C ARG A 134 -13.11 -4.03 17.52
N GLN A 135 -13.50 -2.83 17.08
CA GLN A 135 -14.50 -2.63 16.03
C GLN A 135 -13.94 -2.75 14.59
N TRP A 136 -12.65 -3.03 14.42
CA TRP A 136 -11.96 -2.91 13.14
C TRP A 136 -11.64 -4.26 12.50
N LYS A 137 -11.49 -4.21 11.17
CA LYS A 137 -11.01 -5.31 10.33
C LYS A 137 -9.70 -4.85 9.67
N GLU A 138 -8.62 -4.91 10.45
CA GLU A 138 -7.29 -4.40 10.10
C GLU A 138 -6.68 -5.21 8.95
N PRO A 139 -6.40 -4.61 7.78
CA PRO A 139 -5.74 -5.29 6.68
C PRO A 139 -4.31 -5.67 7.00
N VAL A 140 -3.92 -6.89 6.59
CA VAL A 140 -2.52 -7.29 6.57
C VAL A 140 -2.20 -8.06 5.30
N TYR A 141 -0.96 -7.95 4.83
CA TYR A 141 -0.38 -8.90 3.90
C TYR A 141 0.64 -9.76 4.62
N VAL A 142 0.65 -11.05 4.30
CA VAL A 142 1.64 -12.00 4.80
C VAL A 142 2.36 -12.61 3.61
N ALA A 143 3.68 -12.55 3.65
CA ALA A 143 4.57 -13.25 2.75
C ALA A 143 5.24 -14.39 3.53
N PHE A 144 5.19 -15.58 2.95
CA PHE A 144 5.88 -16.75 3.48
C PHE A 144 7.11 -17.03 2.63
N PRO A 145 8.17 -17.63 3.20
CA PRO A 145 9.22 -18.26 2.40
C PRO A 145 8.62 -19.16 1.33
N HIS A 146 9.22 -19.17 0.13
CA HIS A 146 8.70 -19.92 -1.00
C HIS A 146 8.44 -21.38 -0.63
N GLU A 147 9.38 -21.99 0.08
CA GLU A 147 9.25 -23.32 0.68
C GLU A 147 8.87 -23.18 2.17
N PRO A 148 7.70 -23.66 2.60
CA PRO A 148 7.26 -23.54 4.00
C PRO A 148 8.23 -24.17 5.02
N SER A 149 8.95 -25.22 4.62
CA SER A 149 9.99 -25.87 5.45
C SER A 149 11.19 -24.96 5.76
N HIS A 150 11.34 -23.85 5.03
CA HIS A 150 12.36 -22.83 5.23
C HIS A 150 11.93 -21.68 6.16
N ALA A 151 10.71 -21.70 6.71
CA ALA A 151 10.25 -20.72 7.69
C ALA A 151 10.93 -20.88 9.06
N ARG A 152 12.22 -20.56 9.13
CA ARG A 152 13.11 -20.74 10.30
C ARG A 152 13.58 -19.41 10.89
N GLY A 153 13.49 -18.30 10.15
CA GLY A 153 13.99 -16.99 10.54
C GLY A 153 13.17 -16.34 11.66
N GLY A 154 11.85 -16.54 11.66
CA GLY A 154 10.92 -15.90 12.58
C GLY A 154 9.85 -15.08 11.86
N ILE A 155 9.15 -14.23 12.60
CA ILE A 155 8.14 -13.30 12.08
C ILE A 155 8.71 -11.89 12.13
N ILE A 156 8.64 -11.16 11.01
CA ILE A 156 8.91 -9.73 10.93
C ILE A 156 7.61 -9.00 10.68
N ILE A 157 7.23 -8.09 11.57
CA ILE A 157 6.17 -7.11 11.29
C ILE A 157 6.82 -5.89 10.64
N TRP A 158 6.51 -5.67 9.37
CA TRP A 158 6.99 -4.52 8.61
C TRP A 158 5.96 -3.39 8.64
N ILE A 159 6.38 -2.24 9.14
CA ILE A 159 5.53 -1.09 9.44
C ILE A 159 5.87 0.04 8.47
N HIS A 160 4.90 0.46 7.66
CA HIS A 160 5.10 1.50 6.67
C HIS A 160 5.21 2.91 7.30
N ASP A 161 5.68 3.88 6.50
CA ASP A 161 5.81 5.28 6.89
C ASP A 161 4.55 6.10 6.55
N HIS A 162 4.62 7.43 6.75
CA HIS A 162 3.64 8.46 6.40
C HIS A 162 2.22 8.07 6.79
N PRO A 163 1.94 7.96 8.09
CA PRO A 163 0.59 7.71 8.55
C PRO A 163 -0.35 8.75 7.93
N PHE A 164 -1.58 8.33 7.67
CA PHE A 164 -2.63 9.13 7.02
C PHE A 164 -2.44 9.40 5.53
N ARG A 165 -1.30 9.03 4.93
CA ARG A 165 -1.06 9.15 3.47
C ARG A 165 -0.82 7.80 2.81
N ASP A 166 -0.03 6.96 3.45
CA ASP A 166 0.36 5.66 2.90
C ASP A 166 -0.47 4.55 3.56
N GLY A 167 -0.53 3.40 2.90
CA GLY A 167 -1.13 2.15 3.35
C GLY A 167 -0.50 0.99 2.57
N ILE A 168 -0.71 -0.24 3.02
CA ILE A 168 -0.08 -1.41 2.40
C ILE A 168 -0.64 -1.66 0.98
N GLN A 169 0.17 -2.25 0.09
CA GLN A 169 -0.20 -2.51 -1.29
C GLN A 169 0.21 -3.92 -1.70
N LYS A 170 -0.63 -4.59 -2.50
CA LYS A 170 -0.26 -5.87 -3.11
C LYS A 170 0.64 -5.64 -4.32
N SER A 171 1.91 -5.35 -4.06
CA SER A 171 2.92 -5.06 -5.09
C SER A 171 4.24 -5.74 -4.76
N PHE A 172 5.07 -5.91 -5.78
CA PHE A 172 6.43 -6.40 -5.61
C PHE A 172 7.21 -5.47 -4.68
N ASP A 173 7.83 -6.05 -3.66
CA ASP A 173 8.73 -5.36 -2.76
C ASP A 173 9.99 -6.22 -2.59
N PRO A 174 11.15 -5.76 -3.09
CA PRO A 174 12.38 -6.54 -3.04
C PRO A 174 12.80 -6.89 -1.60
N ARG A 175 12.42 -6.07 -0.61
CA ARG A 175 12.73 -6.33 0.80
C ARG A 175 11.95 -7.52 1.32
N ILE A 176 10.66 -7.63 0.95
CA ILE A 176 9.85 -8.77 1.35
C ILE A 176 10.43 -10.04 0.74
N GLN A 177 10.80 -9.99 -0.55
CA GLN A 177 11.36 -11.14 -1.25
C GLN A 177 12.67 -11.59 -0.60
N ASP A 178 13.60 -10.67 -0.36
CA ASP A 178 14.87 -10.93 0.33
C ASP A 178 14.67 -11.53 1.73
N LEU A 179 13.80 -10.95 2.56
CA LEU A 179 13.53 -11.47 3.90
C LEU A 179 12.90 -12.86 3.88
N THR A 180 11.99 -13.11 2.94
CA THR A 180 11.38 -14.44 2.79
C THR A 180 12.35 -15.49 2.28
N GLU A 181 13.30 -15.12 1.43
CA GLU A 181 14.39 -16.00 0.98
C GLU A 181 15.29 -16.40 2.16
N HIS A 182 15.52 -15.49 3.10
CA HIS A 182 16.23 -15.76 4.36
C HIS A 182 15.37 -16.45 5.43
N GLY A 183 14.20 -16.96 5.06
CA GLY A 183 13.37 -17.81 5.92
C GLY A 183 12.48 -17.07 6.90
N PHE A 184 12.28 -15.76 6.74
CA PHE A 184 11.35 -14.99 7.57
C PHE A 184 9.93 -15.01 6.99
N VAL A 185 8.93 -15.07 7.87
CA VAL A 185 7.55 -14.71 7.54
C VAL A 185 7.42 -13.21 7.71
N VAL A 186 7.05 -12.50 6.65
CA VAL A 186 6.93 -11.04 6.67
C VAL A 186 5.46 -10.65 6.69
N VAL A 187 5.09 -9.80 7.64
CA VAL A 187 3.72 -9.30 7.82
C VAL A 187 3.72 -7.79 7.64
N GLU A 188 3.10 -7.30 6.57
CA GLU A 188 2.82 -5.87 6.40
C GLU A 188 1.46 -5.54 7.00
N VAL A 189 1.43 -4.52 7.86
CA VAL A 189 0.22 -4.12 8.60
C VAL A 189 -0.27 -2.73 8.19
N ASP A 190 -1.56 -2.63 7.86
CA ASP A 190 -2.25 -1.36 7.60
C ASP A 190 -2.90 -0.85 8.88
N TYR A 191 -2.12 -0.30 9.80
CA TYR A 191 -2.53 0.08 11.15
C TYR A 191 -3.53 1.26 11.20
N PRO A 192 -4.24 1.49 12.33
CA PRO A 192 -5.17 2.63 12.45
C PRO A 192 -4.50 3.94 12.08
N GLY A 193 -5.15 4.75 11.25
CA GLY A 193 -4.51 5.95 10.72
C GLY A 193 -3.95 5.79 9.31
N SER A 194 -3.74 4.59 8.81
CA SER A 194 -3.28 4.38 7.43
C SER A 194 -4.35 4.75 6.39
N PHE A 195 -3.91 4.98 5.16
CA PHE A 195 -4.75 5.36 4.02
C PHE A 195 -5.23 4.12 3.25
N GLY A 196 -6.49 4.12 2.79
CA GLY A 196 -7.03 3.05 1.94
C GLY A 196 -8.20 2.30 2.58
N SER A 197 -8.21 2.15 3.91
CA SER A 197 -9.29 1.52 4.67
C SER A 197 -10.40 2.48 5.11
N GLY A 198 -10.49 3.63 4.44
CA GLY A 198 -11.55 4.60 4.62
C GLY A 198 -11.34 5.61 5.74
N ALA A 199 -12.20 6.64 5.72
CA ALA A 199 -12.00 7.84 6.54
C ALA A 199 -12.13 7.59 8.05
N ALA A 200 -12.93 6.60 8.48
CA ALA A 200 -13.05 6.27 9.89
C ALA A 200 -11.75 5.65 10.43
N TRP A 201 -11.17 4.70 9.68
CA TRP A 201 -9.88 4.08 9.98
C TRP A 201 -8.77 5.13 10.04
N ARG A 202 -8.69 5.97 9.01
CA ARG A 202 -7.68 7.03 8.93
C ARG A 202 -7.81 8.05 10.08
N ARG A 203 -9.03 8.42 10.49
CA ARG A 203 -9.23 9.34 11.61
C ARG A 203 -8.94 8.71 12.97
N ALA A 204 -9.04 7.38 13.10
CA ALA A 204 -8.76 6.70 14.35
C ALA A 204 -7.32 6.97 14.84
N GLY A 205 -6.35 7.10 13.93
CA GLY A 205 -4.96 7.42 14.28
C GLY A 205 -4.69 8.90 14.59
N TYR A 206 -5.65 9.82 14.43
CA TYR A 206 -5.41 11.24 14.69
C TYR A 206 -5.14 11.49 16.16
N ARG A 207 -4.00 12.10 16.47
CA ARG A 207 -3.50 12.38 17.82
C ARG A 207 -3.31 11.09 18.64
N GLN A 208 -2.99 9.99 17.95
CA GLN A 208 -2.88 8.66 18.54
C GLN A 208 -1.60 7.92 18.10
N TRP A 209 -0.52 8.64 17.76
CA TRP A 209 0.75 8.05 17.33
C TRP A 209 1.30 7.00 18.28
N SER A 210 1.20 7.24 19.59
CA SER A 210 1.57 6.28 20.65
C SER A 210 0.36 5.55 21.27
N GLY A 211 -0.83 5.75 20.70
CA GLY A 211 -2.10 5.23 21.19
C GLY A 211 -2.59 4.08 20.33
N ILE A 212 -3.81 4.22 19.78
CA ILE A 212 -4.47 3.15 19.00
C ILE A 212 -3.64 2.65 17.82
N MET A 213 -2.77 3.49 17.24
CA MET A 213 -1.90 3.10 16.12
C MET A 213 -0.91 1.99 16.53
N LEU A 214 -0.20 2.16 17.65
CA LEU A 214 0.70 1.13 18.19
C LEU A 214 -0.06 -0.12 18.62
N GLN A 215 -1.27 0.06 19.18
CA GLN A 215 -2.09 -1.07 19.62
C GLN A 215 -2.55 -1.94 18.43
N GLY A 216 -2.84 -1.35 17.26
CA GLY A 216 -3.15 -2.08 16.04
C GLY A 216 -1.95 -2.89 15.54
N ILE A 217 -0.78 -2.25 15.44
CA ILE A 217 0.48 -2.93 15.08
C ILE A 217 0.76 -4.10 16.04
N TRP A 218 0.57 -3.90 17.34
CA TRP A 218 0.75 -4.97 18.33
C TRP A 218 -0.32 -6.06 18.24
N ALA A 219 -1.55 -5.72 17.85
CA ALA A 219 -2.58 -6.71 17.57
C ALA A 219 -2.19 -7.58 16.38
N ALA A 220 -1.65 -6.99 15.31
CA ALA A 220 -1.12 -7.71 14.16
C ALA A 220 0.05 -8.63 14.53
N ALA A 221 0.98 -8.15 15.36
CA ALA A 221 2.09 -8.97 15.86
C ALA A 221 1.61 -10.23 16.59
N ARG A 222 0.71 -10.05 17.57
CA ARG A 222 0.14 -11.17 18.35
C ARG A 222 -0.67 -12.13 17.49
N TRP A 223 -1.43 -11.59 16.53
CA TRP A 223 -2.18 -12.39 15.57
C TRP A 223 -1.25 -13.24 14.72
N ALA A 224 -0.13 -12.68 14.23
CA ALA A 224 0.82 -13.46 13.44
C ALA A 224 1.47 -14.58 14.27
N GLU A 225 1.89 -14.30 15.50
CA GLU A 225 2.45 -15.31 16.42
C GLU A 225 1.45 -16.45 16.71
N SER A 226 0.15 -16.14 16.83
CA SER A 226 -0.86 -17.16 17.14
C SER A 226 -1.10 -18.16 16.00
N HIS A 227 -0.59 -17.90 14.80
CA HIS A 227 -0.69 -18.84 13.69
C HIS A 227 0.45 -19.86 13.63
N HIS A 228 1.49 -19.68 14.46
CA HIS A 228 2.64 -20.59 14.52
C HIS A 228 3.34 -20.79 13.17
N TRP A 229 3.37 -19.76 12.31
CA TRP A 229 4.01 -19.82 10.99
C TRP A 229 5.55 -19.83 11.02
N ALA A 230 6.15 -19.58 12.17
CA ALA A 230 7.59 -19.60 12.37
C ALA A 230 7.90 -20.05 13.81
N PRO A 231 9.17 -20.39 14.14
CA PRO A 231 9.54 -20.81 15.49
C PRO A 231 9.13 -19.78 16.56
N PRO A 232 8.58 -20.23 17.69
CA PRO A 232 8.09 -19.32 18.72
C PRO A 232 9.22 -18.48 19.31
N GLY A 233 8.86 -17.29 19.80
CA GLY A 233 9.79 -16.35 20.41
C GLY A 233 10.60 -15.52 19.42
N ARG A 234 10.60 -15.84 18.11
CA ARG A 234 11.35 -15.10 17.08
C ARG A 234 10.51 -14.01 16.41
N LEU A 235 10.16 -12.97 17.18
CA LEU A 235 9.44 -11.80 16.67
C LEU A 235 10.38 -10.61 16.52
N ALA A 236 10.38 -9.99 15.34
CA ALA A 236 11.07 -8.74 15.07
C ALA A 236 10.12 -7.68 14.50
N LEU A 237 10.44 -6.41 14.73
CA LEU A 237 9.70 -5.28 14.17
C LEU A 237 10.63 -4.45 13.28
N GLY A 238 10.18 -4.08 12.09
CA GLY A 238 10.93 -3.26 11.15
C GLY A 238 10.07 -2.15 10.57
N GLY A 239 10.63 -0.99 10.25
CA GLY A 239 9.88 0.03 9.54
C GLY A 239 10.64 1.31 9.22
N THR A 240 9.98 2.18 8.45
CA THR A 240 10.51 3.47 8.00
C THR A 240 9.74 4.64 8.60
N GLY A 241 10.42 5.73 8.98
CA GLY A 241 9.80 6.95 9.50
C GLY A 241 8.89 6.70 10.71
N TYR A 242 7.57 6.81 10.55
CA TYR A 242 6.64 6.43 11.62
C TYR A 242 6.76 4.95 11.98
N GLY A 243 6.91 4.06 11.00
CA GLY A 243 7.11 2.64 11.25
C GLY A 243 8.38 2.36 12.04
N GLY A 244 9.45 3.12 11.76
CA GLY A 244 10.67 3.06 12.55
C GLY A 244 10.47 3.53 14.00
N TYR A 245 9.73 4.63 14.20
CA TYR A 245 9.30 5.09 15.51
C TYR A 245 8.47 4.01 16.25
N ALA A 246 7.46 3.46 15.59
CA ALA A 246 6.56 2.48 16.17
C ALA A 246 7.28 1.19 16.58
N ALA A 247 8.20 0.70 15.73
CA ALA A 247 9.02 -0.47 16.03
C ALA A 247 9.85 -0.28 17.32
N MET A 248 10.50 0.89 17.46
CA MET A 248 11.30 1.22 18.64
C MET A 248 10.46 1.36 19.91
N ILE A 249 9.31 2.05 19.83
CA ILE A 249 8.43 2.21 21.00
C ILE A 249 7.84 0.88 21.44
N LEU A 250 7.38 0.04 20.50
CA LEU A 250 6.86 -1.28 20.84
C LEU A 250 7.93 -2.19 21.46
N ALA A 251 9.18 -2.10 21.01
CA ALA A 251 10.29 -2.81 21.62
C ALA A 251 10.57 -2.36 23.05
N ALA A 252 10.49 -1.05 23.32
CA ALA A 252 10.60 -0.52 24.68
C ALA A 252 9.43 -0.98 25.58
N LEU A 253 8.23 -1.10 25.04
CA LEU A 253 7.04 -1.57 25.77
C LEU A 253 7.01 -3.09 25.96
N HIS A 254 7.65 -3.86 25.08
CA HIS A 254 7.64 -5.32 25.08
C HIS A 254 9.04 -5.96 24.92
N PRO A 255 10.02 -5.59 25.77
CA PRO A 255 11.43 -5.92 25.56
C PRO A 255 11.74 -7.42 25.68
N ARG A 256 10.88 -8.20 26.34
CA ARG A 256 11.03 -9.66 26.46
C ARG A 256 10.43 -10.43 25.28
N ARG A 257 9.63 -9.77 24.44
CA ARG A 257 8.91 -10.43 23.33
C ARG A 257 9.52 -10.13 21.96
N ILE A 258 10.13 -8.96 21.80
CA ILE A 258 10.72 -8.52 20.53
C ILE A 258 12.22 -8.81 20.57
N GLN A 259 12.70 -9.68 19.68
CA GLN A 259 14.10 -10.08 19.60
C GLN A 259 14.97 -9.09 18.84
N ALA A 260 14.42 -8.44 17.82
CA ALA A 260 15.15 -7.49 16.99
C ALA A 260 14.27 -6.35 16.52
N VAL A 261 14.89 -5.20 16.30
CA VAL A 261 14.25 -3.99 15.80
C VAL A 261 15.09 -3.39 14.70
N VAL A 262 14.45 -3.05 13.58
CA VAL A 262 15.07 -2.28 12.49
C VAL A 262 14.31 -0.97 12.34
N SER A 263 15.04 0.14 12.43
CA SER A 263 14.44 1.47 12.35
C SER A 263 15.12 2.31 11.28
N LEU A 264 14.41 2.58 10.20
CA LEU A 264 14.92 3.35 9.07
C LEU A 264 14.35 4.78 9.13
N ASN A 265 15.20 5.78 9.35
CA ASN A 265 14.80 7.20 9.39
C ASN A 265 13.66 7.50 10.40
N GLY A 266 13.64 6.85 11.56
CA GLY A 266 12.54 6.93 12.53
C GLY A 266 12.26 8.33 13.09
N TYR A 267 10.98 8.67 13.30
CA TYR A 267 10.57 9.96 13.89
C TYR A 267 10.55 9.93 15.42
N TYR A 268 11.68 10.18 16.10
CA TYR A 268 11.75 10.09 17.57
C TYR A 268 11.48 11.39 18.33
N ASN A 269 11.45 12.52 17.62
CA ASN A 269 11.16 13.83 18.21
C ASN A 269 10.12 14.57 17.36
N LEU A 270 8.87 14.60 17.84
CA LEU A 270 7.76 15.23 17.13
C LEU A 270 7.87 16.76 17.08
N ALA A 271 8.53 17.38 18.06
CA ALA A 271 8.81 18.81 18.03
C ALA A 271 9.77 19.14 16.87
N LEU A 272 10.85 18.36 16.71
CA LEU A 272 11.78 18.49 15.58
C LEU A 272 11.11 18.16 14.24
N LEU A 273 10.17 17.21 14.19
CA LEU A 273 9.39 16.91 12.99
C LEU A 273 8.61 18.13 12.48
N ARG A 274 8.08 18.96 13.39
CA ARG A 274 7.33 20.17 13.02
C ARG A 274 8.22 21.29 12.50
N THR A 275 9.48 21.34 12.90
CA THR A 275 10.36 22.49 12.64
C THR A 275 11.46 22.21 11.61
N HIS A 276 11.99 20.99 11.54
CA HIS A 276 13.25 20.70 10.82
C HIS A 276 13.16 19.63 9.72
N LEU A 277 12.19 18.71 9.77
CA LEU A 277 12.29 17.48 8.96
C LEU A 277 11.77 17.56 7.51
N ASP A 278 11.01 18.59 7.10
CA ASP A 278 10.64 18.73 5.68
C ASP A 278 10.10 20.13 5.30
N ARG A 279 10.52 20.67 4.14
CA ARG A 279 9.95 21.92 3.57
C ARG A 279 8.44 21.80 3.38
N LYS A 280 7.92 20.62 3.03
CA LYS A 280 6.47 20.42 2.79
C LYS A 280 5.62 20.69 4.05
N TRP A 281 6.15 20.40 5.24
CA TRP A 281 5.45 20.60 6.51
C TRP A 281 5.43 22.05 6.99
N ARG A 282 6.33 22.89 6.45
CA ARG A 282 6.41 24.32 6.81
C ARG A 282 5.33 25.16 6.14
N THR A 283 4.68 24.65 5.08
CA THR A 283 3.56 25.31 4.38
C THR A 283 2.34 25.47 5.30
N PRO A 284 1.44 26.46 5.07
CA PRO A 284 0.20 26.57 5.84
C PRO A 284 -0.64 25.29 5.81
N ALA A 285 -0.69 24.60 4.67
CA ALA A 285 -1.38 23.33 4.53
C ALA A 285 -0.70 22.22 5.36
N GLY A 286 0.62 22.10 5.28
CA GLY A 286 1.40 21.14 6.08
C GLY A 286 1.23 21.35 7.58
N ARG A 287 1.30 22.60 8.06
CA ARG A 287 1.08 22.94 9.47
C ARG A 287 -0.35 22.61 9.92
N ARG A 288 -1.38 22.92 9.11
CA ARG A 288 -2.77 22.56 9.42
C ARG A 288 -2.96 21.04 9.51
N PHE A 289 -2.32 20.29 8.62
CA PHE A 289 -2.32 18.84 8.66
C PHE A 289 -1.66 18.31 9.93
N LEU A 290 -0.42 18.74 10.25
CA LEU A 290 0.26 18.32 11.47
C LEU A 290 -0.52 18.67 12.74
N ASN A 291 -1.12 19.86 12.82
CA ASN A 291 -1.96 20.25 13.96
C ASN A 291 -3.22 19.37 14.11
N ARG A 292 -3.73 18.85 12.99
CA ARG A 292 -4.87 17.93 12.98
C ARG A 292 -4.47 16.56 13.49
N VAL A 293 -3.35 16.02 13.00
CA VAL A 293 -2.97 14.62 13.22
C VAL A 293 -2.04 14.40 14.41
N LEU A 294 -1.27 15.39 14.84
CA LEU A 294 -0.45 15.35 16.05
C LEU A 294 -1.11 16.16 17.17
N GLY A 295 -1.68 17.31 16.87
CA GLY A 295 -2.19 18.25 17.88
C GLY A 295 -1.37 19.55 17.90
N LYS A 296 -1.80 20.53 18.69
CA LYS A 296 -1.13 21.85 18.76
C LYS A 296 0.02 21.88 19.76
N HIS A 297 -0.06 21.07 20.83
CA HIS A 297 0.87 21.09 21.97
C HIS A 297 1.47 19.69 22.17
N HIS A 298 2.68 19.51 21.67
CA HIS A 298 3.61 18.44 22.00
C HIS A 298 4.99 19.08 22.04
#